data_AF-A0A075IG28-F1
#
_entry.id   AF-A0A075IG28-F1
#
_cell.length_a   1.000
_cell.length_b   1.000
_cell.length_c   1.000
_cell.angle_alpha   90.00
_cell.angle_beta   90.00
_cell.angle_gamma   90.00
#
_symmetry.space_group_name_H-M   'P 1'
#
loop_
_entity.id
_entity.type
_entity.pdbx_description
1 polymer ?
#
loop_
_entity_poly.entity_id
_entity_poly.type
_entity_poly.pdbx_seq_one_letter_code
_entity_poly.pdbx_strand_id
1 'polypeptide(L)'
;MGEIYKCCDNPQITYLSAVNINIDERTVGSVDVWRCGVCKKKFCEEKQLGIESITETVGMPRIEDNEKWAVIISKLQKGKDKWKLVRLKQNGIIKYETVDEKILDLKIEDYKIVDDFHTSFLVEDHFNRAVEI
;
A
#
# COMPACT_ATOMS: atom_id res chain seq x y z
N MET A 1 2.95 -16.09 -22.92
CA MET A 1 2.18 -14.93 -22.41
C MET A 1 1.40 -15.41 -21.21
N GLY A 2 1.65 -14.84 -20.02
CA GLY A 2 0.89 -15.19 -18.82
C GLY A 2 -0.57 -14.73 -18.96
N GLU A 3 -1.49 -15.44 -18.33
CA GLU A 3 -2.89 -15.01 -18.28
C GLU A 3 -3.00 -13.66 -17.54
N ILE A 4 -3.74 -12.72 -18.13
CA ILE A 4 -4.05 -11.44 -17.48
C ILE A 4 -5.03 -11.73 -16.35
N TYR A 5 -4.65 -11.38 -15.12
CA TYR A 5 -5.52 -11.53 -13.96
C TYR A 5 -6.83 -10.75 -14.14
N LYS A 6 -7.96 -11.44 -13.91
CA LYS A 6 -9.29 -10.86 -13.82
C LYS A 6 -9.89 -11.16 -12.45
N CYS A 7 -10.43 -10.13 -11.79
CA CYS A 7 -11.04 -10.31 -10.46
C CYS A 7 -12.43 -10.95 -10.47
N CYS A 8 -13.06 -11.07 -11.64
CA CYS A 8 -14.33 -11.76 -11.92
C CYS A 8 -14.51 -11.89 -13.44
N ASP A 9 -15.56 -12.56 -13.91
CA ASP A 9 -15.82 -12.83 -15.34
C ASP A 9 -15.86 -11.56 -16.22
N ASN A 10 -16.51 -10.51 -15.72
CA ASN A 10 -16.64 -9.22 -16.41
C ASN A 10 -16.26 -8.05 -15.48
N PRO A 11 -14.96 -7.77 -15.28
CA PRO A 11 -14.52 -6.76 -14.35
C PRO A 11 -14.85 -5.35 -14.85
N GLN A 12 -15.48 -4.54 -14.00
CA GLN A 12 -15.74 -3.12 -14.26
C GLN A 12 -14.90 -2.29 -13.31
N ILE A 13 -13.67 -1.96 -13.71
CA ILE A 13 -12.78 -1.23 -12.81
C ILE A 13 -13.08 0.27 -12.87
N THR A 14 -13.28 0.85 -11.69
CA THR A 14 -13.51 2.28 -11.50
C THR A 14 -12.59 2.81 -10.42
N TYR A 15 -12.24 4.09 -10.54
CA TYR A 15 -11.54 4.81 -9.50
C TYR A 15 -12.47 5.00 -8.30
N LEU A 16 -12.00 4.63 -7.10
CA LEU A 16 -12.80 4.71 -5.87
C LEU A 16 -12.39 5.93 -5.03
N SER A 17 -11.09 6.13 -4.83
CA SER A 17 -10.58 7.08 -3.84
C SER A 17 -9.06 7.31 -4.00
N ALA A 18 -8.55 8.38 -3.38
CA ALA A 18 -7.13 8.51 -3.04
C ALA A 18 -6.95 8.65 -1.52
N VAL A 19 -5.80 8.21 -1.03
CA VAL A 19 -5.27 8.53 0.29
C VAL A 19 -3.98 9.32 0.11
N ASN A 20 -3.99 10.61 0.44
CA ASN A 20 -2.79 11.44 0.30
C ASN A 20 -1.88 11.22 1.50
N ILE A 21 -0.58 11.11 1.27
CA ILE A 21 0.44 10.95 2.30
C ILE A 21 1.20 12.25 2.41
N ASN A 22 1.20 12.82 3.62
CA ASN A 22 1.80 14.12 3.89
C ASN A 22 2.93 14.00 4.92
N ILE A 23 3.97 14.83 4.73
CA ILE A 23 5.05 15.07 5.69
C ILE A 23 5.24 16.59 5.78
N ASP A 24 5.16 17.12 6.99
CA ASP A 24 5.26 18.54 7.29
C ASP A 24 4.26 19.36 6.44
N GLU A 25 3.00 18.89 6.42
CA GLU A 25 1.88 19.49 5.66
C GLU A 25 2.03 19.43 4.13
N ARG A 26 3.07 18.78 3.61
CA ARG A 26 3.31 18.63 2.16
C ARG A 26 2.99 17.22 1.71
N THR A 27 2.23 17.09 0.63
CA THR A 27 2.01 15.79 -0.01
C THR A 27 3.31 15.26 -0.60
N VAL A 28 3.73 14.08 -0.13
CA VAL A 28 4.91 13.34 -0.65
C VAL A 28 4.51 12.20 -1.57
N GLY A 29 3.23 11.81 -1.55
CA GLY A 29 2.66 10.83 -2.46
C GLY A 29 1.19 10.55 -2.16
N SER A 30 0.63 9.57 -2.84
CA SER A 30 -0.73 9.10 -2.63
C SER A 30 -0.83 7.60 -2.84
N VAL A 31 -1.87 7.00 -2.26
CA VAL A 31 -2.35 5.66 -2.61
C VAL A 31 -3.64 5.83 -3.40
N ASP A 32 -3.60 5.48 -4.68
CA ASP A 32 -4.79 5.43 -5.51
C ASP A 32 -5.53 4.12 -5.26
N VAL A 33 -6.84 4.23 -5.04
CA VAL A 33 -7.72 3.10 -4.74
C VAL A 33 -8.67 2.89 -5.89
N TRP A 34 -8.60 1.70 -6.47
CA TRP A 34 -9.48 1.22 -7.53
C TRP A 34 -10.42 0.17 -6.97
N ARG A 35 -11.59 0.01 -7.59
CA ARG A 35 -12.58 -0.99 -7.21
C ARG A 35 -13.22 -1.61 -8.43
N CYS A 36 -13.47 -2.92 -8.38
CA CYS A 36 -14.38 -3.55 -9.33
C CYS A 36 -15.85 -3.25 -8.96
N GLY A 37 -16.60 -2.64 -9.86
CA GLY A 37 -18.04 -2.39 -9.74
C GLY A 37 -18.87 -3.68 -9.59
N VAL A 38 -18.36 -4.82 -10.06
CA VAL A 38 -19.03 -6.13 -10.01
C VAL A 38 -18.70 -6.85 -8.70
N CYS A 39 -17.48 -7.35 -8.53
CA CYS A 39 -17.10 -8.17 -7.36
C CYS A 39 -16.64 -7.36 -6.14
N LYS A 40 -16.58 -6.03 -6.24
CA LYS A 40 -16.21 -5.09 -5.17
C LYS A 40 -14.79 -5.23 -4.60
N LYS A 41 -13.95 -6.12 -5.14
CA LYS A 41 -12.51 -6.19 -4.81
C LYS A 41 -11.85 -4.83 -5.06
N LYS A 42 -10.95 -4.46 -4.14
CA LYS A 42 -10.20 -3.20 -4.16
C LYS A 42 -8.75 -3.46 -4.54
N PHE A 43 -8.16 -2.54 -5.28
CA PHE A 43 -6.77 -2.56 -5.69
C PHE A 43 -6.15 -1.23 -5.30
N CYS A 44 -4.93 -1.25 -4.78
CA CYS A 44 -4.22 -0.03 -4.43
C CYS A 44 -2.95 0.09 -5.26
N GLU A 45 -2.65 1.30 -5.66
CA GLU A 45 -1.44 1.66 -6.39
C GLU A 45 -0.72 2.77 -5.64
N GLU A 46 0.58 2.60 -5.45
CA GLU A 46 1.43 3.61 -4.85
C GLU A 46 1.81 4.67 -5.90
N LYS A 47 1.65 5.95 -5.56
CA LYS A 47 2.09 7.08 -6.36
C LYS A 47 3.03 7.93 -5.52
N GLN A 48 4.34 7.80 -5.73
CA GLN A 48 5.31 8.69 -5.08
C GLN A 48 5.62 9.89 -5.96
N LEU A 49 5.61 11.09 -5.39
CA LEU A 49 5.99 12.30 -6.12
C LEU A 49 7.52 12.38 -6.23
N GLY A 50 8.04 12.64 -7.43
CA GLY A 50 9.47 12.79 -7.68
C GLY A 50 10.27 11.48 -7.69
N ILE A 51 9.62 10.35 -7.99
CA ILE A 51 10.30 9.09 -8.34
C ILE A 51 10.21 8.88 -9.85
N GLU A 52 11.37 8.64 -10.47
CA GLU A 52 11.49 8.31 -11.89
C GLU A 52 11.60 6.80 -12.14
N SER A 53 11.74 5.99 -11.07
CA SER A 53 11.74 4.54 -11.19
C SER A 53 10.34 4.00 -11.43
N ILE A 54 10.24 3.02 -12.32
CA ILE A 54 9.01 2.29 -12.59
C ILE A 54 8.92 1.18 -11.54
N THR A 55 7.81 1.14 -10.80
CA THR A 55 7.47 0.00 -9.94
C THR A 55 7.49 -1.29 -10.76
N GLU A 56 8.09 -2.36 -10.21
CA GLU A 56 8.06 -3.69 -10.85
C GLU A 56 6.62 -4.19 -11.07
N THR A 57 5.69 -3.73 -10.24
CA THR A 57 4.27 -4.07 -10.33
C THR A 57 3.49 -2.89 -10.89
N VAL A 58 3.06 -3.01 -12.15
CA VAL A 58 2.18 -2.05 -12.82
C VAL A 58 0.76 -2.60 -12.87
N GLY A 59 -0.24 -1.76 -12.59
CA GLY A 59 -1.67 -2.10 -12.74
C GLY A 59 -2.38 -2.38 -11.42
N MET A 60 -3.18 -3.44 -11.37
CA MET A 60 -4.09 -3.77 -10.26
C MET A 60 -3.63 -5.05 -9.55
N PRO A 61 -2.60 -4.96 -8.70
CA PRO A 61 -2.07 -6.11 -8.00
C PRO A 61 -3.15 -6.84 -7.20
N ARG A 62 -3.19 -8.16 -7.33
CA ARG A 62 -4.02 -9.03 -6.49
C ARG A 62 -3.48 -9.05 -5.07
N ILE A 63 -4.39 -9.04 -4.10
CA ILE A 63 -4.13 -9.47 -2.72
C ILE A 63 -4.95 -10.71 -2.43
N GLU A 64 -4.50 -11.53 -1.49
CA GLU A 64 -5.26 -12.68 -1.03
C GLU A 64 -6.46 -12.25 -0.16
N ASP A 65 -7.46 -13.12 -0.02
CA ASP A 65 -8.70 -12.75 0.68
C ASP A 65 -8.48 -12.48 2.19
N ASN A 66 -7.37 -12.95 2.76
CA ASN A 66 -6.95 -12.66 4.15
C ASN A 66 -5.97 -11.48 4.27
N GLU A 67 -5.65 -10.81 3.15
CA GLU A 67 -4.76 -9.65 3.12
C GLU A 67 -5.57 -8.35 3.01
N LYS A 68 -4.95 -7.27 3.49
CA LYS A 68 -5.44 -5.91 3.32
C LYS A 68 -4.35 -5.01 2.75
N TRP A 69 -4.78 -3.97 2.05
CA TRP A 69 -3.88 -2.88 1.69
C TRP A 69 -3.57 -2.02 2.90
N ALA A 70 -2.28 -1.85 3.19
CA ALA A 70 -1.79 -1.04 4.29
C ALA A 70 -0.62 -0.19 3.84
N VAL A 71 -0.38 0.90 4.56
CA VAL A 71 0.85 1.69 4.44
C VAL A 71 1.69 1.41 5.68
N ILE A 72 2.94 0.99 5.48
CA ILE A 72 3.94 0.96 6.54
C ILE A 72 4.65 2.31 6.57
N ILE A 73 4.85 2.85 7.77
CA ILE A 73 5.62 4.07 8.03
C ILE A 73 6.86 3.67 8.81
N SER A 74 8.04 4.04 8.32
CA SER A 74 9.33 3.76 8.96
C SER A 74 9.92 5.04 9.56
N LYS A 75 10.18 5.03 10.87
CA LYS A 75 10.92 6.10 11.56
C LYS A 75 12.42 6.10 11.19
N LEU A 76 12.91 5.04 10.54
CA LEU A 76 14.30 4.90 10.12
C LEU A 76 14.58 5.60 8.78
N GLN A 77 13.53 5.85 7.99
CA GLN A 77 13.60 6.49 6.68
C GLN A 77 13.12 7.95 6.74
N LYS A 78 13.41 8.72 5.69
CA LYS A 78 13.10 10.16 5.63
C LYS A 78 12.40 10.53 4.33
N GLY A 79 11.66 11.64 4.35
CA GLY A 79 10.98 12.17 3.17
C GLY A 79 10.06 11.14 2.52
N LYS A 80 10.07 11.07 1.18
CA LYS A 80 9.22 10.15 0.42
C LYS A 80 9.45 8.66 0.76
N ASP A 81 10.65 8.31 1.22
CA ASP A 81 11.02 6.94 1.58
C ASP A 81 10.50 6.51 2.95
N LYS A 82 9.87 7.43 3.71
CA LYS A 82 9.31 7.17 5.04
C LYS A 82 8.14 6.18 5.01
N TRP A 83 7.55 5.91 3.85
CA TRP A 83 6.37 5.06 3.74
C TRP A 83 6.43 4.11 2.55
N LYS A 84 5.66 3.03 2.62
CA LYS A 84 5.52 2.04 1.53
C LYS A 84 4.14 1.39 1.56
N LEU A 85 3.51 1.26 0.39
CA LEU A 85 2.29 0.46 0.23
C LEU A 85 2.64 -1.02 0.29
N VAL A 86 1.91 -1.77 1.10
CA VAL A 86 2.12 -3.21 1.28
C VAL A 86 0.80 -3.99 1.28
N ARG A 87 0.94 -5.29 1.03
CA ARG A 87 -0.11 -6.30 1.28
C ARG A 87 0.13 -6.85 2.66
N LEU A 88 -0.76 -6.54 3.59
CA LEU A 88 -0.63 -6.90 5.00
C LEU A 88 -1.54 -8.08 5.32
N LYS A 89 -0.95 -9.19 5.78
CA LYS A 89 -1.69 -10.34 6.31
C LYS A 89 -2.26 -10.02 7.69
N GLN A 90 -3.25 -10.78 8.15
CA GLN A 90 -3.80 -10.59 9.49
C GLN A 90 -2.74 -10.82 10.58
N ASN A 91 -1.93 -11.88 10.47
CA ASN A 91 -0.85 -12.20 11.41
C ASN A 91 0.35 -12.77 10.65
N GLY A 92 1.55 -12.67 11.23
CA GLY A 92 2.76 -13.31 10.70
C GLY A 92 3.96 -12.38 10.66
N ILE A 93 4.74 -12.48 9.58
CA ILE A 93 5.93 -11.66 9.35
C ILE A 93 5.85 -11.12 7.91
N ILE A 94 6.18 -9.84 7.73
CA ILE A 94 6.41 -9.23 6.41
C ILE A 94 7.86 -8.83 6.27
N LYS A 95 8.44 -9.10 5.09
CA LYS A 95 9.75 -8.62 4.70
C LYS A 95 9.63 -7.18 4.23
N TYR A 96 10.20 -6.25 4.98
CA TYR A 96 10.26 -4.84 4.65
C TYR A 96 11.65 -4.49 4.16
N GLU A 97 11.74 -4.07 2.91
CA GLU A 97 12.98 -3.61 2.29
C GLU A 97 13.11 -2.10 2.43
N THR A 98 14.23 -1.67 3.00
CA THR A 98 14.63 -0.27 3.15
C THR A 98 15.29 0.28 1.88
N VAL A 99 15.50 1.60 1.81
CA VAL A 99 16.20 2.26 0.68
C VAL A 99 17.64 1.77 0.51
N ASP A 100 18.30 1.38 1.61
CA ASP A 100 19.65 0.79 1.59
C ASP A 100 19.65 -0.74 1.39
N GLU A 101 18.57 -1.27 0.79
CA GLU A 101 18.39 -2.69 0.41
C GLU A 101 18.48 -3.66 1.59
N LYS A 102 18.31 -3.18 2.83
CA LYS A 102 18.22 -4.06 4.00
C LYS A 102 16.82 -4.61 4.13
N ILE A 103 16.73 -5.91 4.33
CA ILE A 103 15.48 -6.62 4.58
C ILE A 103 15.30 -6.74 6.10
N LEU A 104 14.21 -6.17 6.60
CA LEU A 104 13.75 -6.28 7.99
C LEU A 104 12.54 -7.22 8.04
N ASP A 105 12.55 -8.15 9.00
CA ASP A 105 11.40 -9.00 9.29
C ASP A 105 10.51 -8.30 10.32
N LEU A 106 9.38 -7.75 9.88
CA LEU A 106 8.44 -7.05 10.74
C LEU A 106 7.29 -7.98 11.16
N LYS A 107 7.05 -8.10 12.46
CA LYS A 107 5.95 -8.90 13.01
C LYS A 107 4.61 -8.22 12.75
N ILE A 108 3.60 -9.00 12.40
CA ILE A 108 2.22 -8.55 12.22
C ILE A 108 1.31 -9.25 13.22
N GLU A 109 0.50 -8.47 13.93
CA GLU A 109 -0.61 -8.94 14.76
C GLU A 109 -1.87 -8.13 14.46
N ASP A 110 -2.96 -8.82 14.14
CA ASP A 110 -4.26 -8.24 13.78
C ASP A 110 -4.18 -7.04 12.81
N TYR A 111 -3.52 -7.24 11.68
CA TYR A 111 -3.28 -6.23 10.65
C TYR A 111 -2.51 -4.98 11.14
N LYS A 112 -1.65 -5.12 12.15
CA LYS A 112 -0.76 -4.06 12.63
C LYS A 112 0.67 -4.54 12.71
N ILE A 113 1.60 -3.67 12.35
CA ILE A 113 3.04 -3.89 12.59
C ILE A 113 3.33 -3.75 14.09
N VAL A 114 3.97 -4.76 14.67
CA VAL A 114 4.43 -4.78 16.07
C VAL A 114 5.94 -4.61 16.08
N ASP A 115 6.38 -3.36 16.11
CA ASP A 115 7.79 -2.95 16.11
C ASP A 115 7.95 -1.55 16.75
N ASP A 116 9.15 -1.20 17.21
CA ASP A 116 9.43 0.10 17.84
C ASP A 116 9.62 1.24 16.81
N PHE A 117 10.06 0.88 15.60
CA PHE A 117 10.48 1.82 14.56
C PHE A 117 9.51 1.90 13.39
N HIS A 118 8.53 1.01 13.33
CA HIS A 118 7.55 0.97 12.25
C HIS A 118 6.12 1.05 12.81
N THR A 119 5.28 1.80 12.10
CA THR A 119 3.82 1.81 12.33
C THR A 119 3.11 1.49 11.03
N SER A 120 1.80 1.27 11.08
CA SER A 120 1.01 1.03 9.88
C SER A 120 -0.42 1.51 10.04
N PHE A 121 -1.06 1.85 8.92
CA PHE A 121 -2.51 2.04 8.85
C PHE A 121 -3.10 1.31 7.64
N LEU A 122 -4.39 0.94 7.73
CA LEU A 122 -5.10 0.33 6.62
C LEU A 122 -5.61 1.41 5.68
N VAL A 123 -5.43 1.21 4.37
CA VAL A 123 -5.83 2.20 3.36
C VAL A 123 -7.35 2.45 3.40
N GLU A 124 -8.13 1.42 3.73
CA GLU A 124 -9.59 1.53 3.77
C GLU A 124 -10.16 2.41 4.89
N ASP A 125 -9.34 2.74 5.90
CA ASP A 125 -9.74 3.62 7.00
C ASP A 125 -9.61 5.12 6.62
N HIS A 126 -8.97 5.42 5.47
CA HIS A 126 -8.54 6.78 5.11
C HIS A 126 -8.98 7.24 3.70
N PHE A 127 -9.98 6.60 3.10
CA PHE A 127 -10.50 7.02 1.79
C PHE A 127 -10.85 8.51 1.73
N ASN A 128 -10.35 9.18 0.69
CA ASN A 128 -10.54 10.60 0.36
C ASN A 128 -10.02 11.53 1.47
N ARG A 129 -9.00 11.10 2.20
CA ARG A 129 -8.36 11.87 3.27
C ARG A 129 -6.85 11.94 3.05
N ALA A 130 -6.25 12.98 3.60
CA ALA A 130 -4.81 13.02 3.81
C ALA A 130 -4.45 12.37 5.14
N VAL A 131 -3.31 11.71 5.19
CA VAL A 131 -2.70 11.14 6.38
C VAL A 131 -1.34 11.81 6.56
N GLU A 132 -1.17 12.46 7.70
CA GLU A 132 0.12 13.02 8.13
C GLU A 132 0.92 11.92 8.83
N ILE A 133 2.19 11.73 8.44
CA ILE A 133 3.02 10.59 8.89
C ILE A 133 4.37 10.99 9.49
#